data_AF-A0A497MHH0-F1
#
_entry.id   AF-A0A497MHH0-F1
#
_cell.length_a   1.000
_cell.length_b   1.000
_cell.length_c   1.000
_cell.angle_alpha   90.00
_cell.angle_beta   90.00
_cell.angle_gamma   90.00
#
_symmetry.space_group_name_H-M   'P 1'
#
loop_
_entity.id
_entity.type
_entity.pdbx_description
1 polymer ?
#
loop_
_entity_poly.entity_id
_entity_poly.type
_entity_poly.pdbx_seq_one_letter_code
_entity_poly.pdbx_strand_id
1 'polypeptide(L)'
;MSSIRRVWCIGYSGRSIEEFLEKLRENRIELVVDIRRFPVSKFEAYRRDRLAEILAKKGIAYLWLGDLLGGYRTGGFENYMKTDDFKRGLKRLIEEAAIRRTCIMCLERKQRYCHRRFIAKALEEEGFEVLEIP
;
A
#
# COMPACT_ATOMS: atom_id res chain seq x y z
N MET A 1 26.68 -3.90 -8.35
CA MET A 1 25.90 -3.71 -7.11
C MET A 1 24.43 -3.76 -7.48
N SER A 2 23.71 -4.81 -7.11
CA SER A 2 22.26 -4.83 -7.30
C SER A 2 21.67 -3.75 -6.39
N SER A 3 21.00 -2.75 -6.93
CA SER A 3 20.32 -1.73 -6.12
C SER A 3 19.28 -2.44 -5.25
N ILE A 4 19.33 -2.26 -3.93
CA ILE A 4 18.29 -2.75 -3.02
C ILE A 4 16.97 -2.09 -3.43
N ARG A 5 16.00 -2.90 -3.86
CA ARG A 5 14.66 -2.44 -4.25
C ARG A 5 13.83 -2.27 -2.98
N ARG A 6 13.16 -1.13 -2.83
CA ARG A 6 12.43 -0.76 -1.61
C ARG A 6 10.96 -0.52 -1.88
N VAL A 7 10.13 -0.96 -0.94
CA VAL A 7 8.70 -0.61 -0.88
C VAL A 7 8.40 -0.04 0.50
N TRP A 8 7.63 1.03 0.56
CA TRP A 8 7.21 1.63 1.82
C TRP A 8 5.82 1.14 2.22
N CYS A 9 5.54 1.16 3.51
CA CYS A 9 4.26 0.80 4.09
C CYS A 9 3.75 1.94 4.97
N ILE A 10 2.48 2.30 4.86
CA ILE A 10 1.86 3.29 5.73
C ILE A 10 0.44 2.87 6.14
N GLY A 11 0.12 3.02 7.43
CA GLY A 11 -1.27 3.04 7.89
C GLY A 11 -1.77 4.47 7.97
N TYR A 12 -3.06 4.76 7.87
CA TYR A 12 -3.54 6.15 8.08
C TYR A 12 -4.30 6.36 9.39
N SER A 13 -4.63 5.30 10.14
CA SER A 13 -5.39 5.42 11.39
C SER A 13 -4.74 6.41 12.36
N GLY A 14 -5.52 7.41 12.77
CA GLY A 14 -5.09 8.46 13.70
C GLY A 14 -4.12 9.48 13.13
N ARG A 15 -3.94 9.55 11.80
CA ARG A 15 -3.17 10.60 11.12
C ARG A 15 -4.10 11.59 10.43
N SER A 16 -3.82 12.88 10.54
CA SER A 16 -4.47 13.86 9.66
C SER A 16 -4.03 13.63 8.21
N ILE A 17 -4.74 14.24 7.25
CA ILE A 17 -4.32 14.14 5.85
C ILE A 17 -3.00 14.91 5.62
N GLU A 18 -2.77 15.99 6.36
CA GLU A 18 -1.54 16.79 6.32
C GLU A 18 -0.34 15.97 6.80
N GLU A 19 -0.45 15.30 7.96
CA GLU A 19 0.61 14.42 8.48
C GLU A 19 0.91 13.29 7.49
N PHE A 20 -0.12 12.70 6.89
CA PHE A 20 0.04 11.63 5.90
C PHE A 20 0.81 12.12 4.67
N LEU A 21 0.43 13.26 4.10
CA LEU A 21 1.12 13.84 2.95
C LEU A 21 2.55 14.25 3.27
N GLU A 22 2.80 14.78 4.46
CA GLU A 22 4.16 15.11 4.91
C GLU A 22 5.03 13.86 4.97
N LYS A 23 4.53 12.77 5.55
CA LYS A 23 5.26 11.49 5.63
C LYS A 23 5.56 10.91 4.25
N LEU A 24 4.64 11.00 3.30
CA LEU A 24 4.88 10.59 1.92
C LEU A 24 5.98 11.44 1.26
N ARG A 25 5.95 12.76 1.48
CA ARG A 25 6.94 13.71 0.95
C ARG A 25 8.34 13.46 1.53
N GLU A 26 8.46 13.28 2.84
CA GLU A 26 9.73 12.96 3.53
C GLU A 26 10.39 11.70 2.94
N ASN A 27 9.58 10.71 2.59
CA ASN A 27 10.03 9.46 1.99
C ASN A 27 10.10 9.50 0.46
N ARG A 28 9.82 10.67 -0.15
CA ARG A 28 9.81 10.89 -1.61
C ARG A 28 8.96 9.84 -2.34
N ILE A 29 7.78 9.54 -1.80
CA ILE A 29 6.85 8.59 -2.41
C ILE A 29 6.27 9.19 -3.68
N GLU A 30 6.29 8.42 -4.75
CA GLU A 30 5.78 8.80 -6.07
C GLU A 30 4.44 8.11 -6.38
N LEU A 31 4.20 6.94 -5.78
CA LEU A 31 2.97 6.17 -5.92
C LEU A 31 2.46 5.67 -4.56
N VAL A 32 1.18 5.92 -4.28
CA VAL A 32 0.44 5.24 -3.20
C VAL A 32 -0.40 4.13 -3.80
N VAL A 33 -0.17 2.90 -3.33
CA VAL A 33 -0.98 1.73 -3.65
C VAL A 33 -1.94 1.44 -2.49
N ASP A 34 -3.22 1.70 -2.70
CA ASP A 34 -4.27 1.42 -1.72
C ASP A 34 -4.69 -0.04 -1.79
N ILE A 35 -4.33 -0.80 -0.76
CA ILE A 35 -4.64 -2.23 -0.63
C ILE A 35 -5.88 -2.47 0.23
N ARG A 36 -6.71 -1.45 0.51
CA ARG A 36 -7.98 -1.66 1.22
C ARG A 36 -8.97 -2.31 0.28
N ARG A 37 -9.52 -3.46 0.71
CA ARG A 37 -10.62 -4.15 0.00
C ARG A 37 -11.78 -3.20 -0.29
N PHE A 38 -12.11 -2.37 0.70
CA PHE A 38 -13.13 -1.34 0.61
C PHE A 38 -12.49 0.00 0.99
N PRO A 39 -12.13 0.85 0.02
CA PRO A 39 -11.43 2.12 0.27
C PRO A 39 -12.40 3.24 0.71
N VAL A 40 -13.25 2.91 1.69
CA VAL A 40 -14.17 3.82 2.37
C VAL A 40 -13.56 4.26 3.70
N SER A 41 -13.95 5.44 4.18
CA SER A 41 -13.45 5.97 5.45
C SER A 41 -14.46 6.94 6.07
N LYS A 42 -14.45 7.03 7.41
CA LYS A 42 -15.19 8.07 8.16
C LYS A 42 -14.57 9.46 7.94
N PHE A 43 -13.27 9.51 7.67
CA PHE A 43 -12.56 10.74 7.32
C PHE A 43 -12.65 10.94 5.81
N GLU A 44 -13.27 12.04 5.38
CA GLU A 44 -13.56 12.29 3.95
C GLU A 44 -12.31 12.23 3.08
N ALA A 45 -11.20 12.80 3.56
CA ALA A 45 -9.91 12.83 2.86
C ALA A 45 -9.34 11.44 2.53
N TYR A 46 -9.73 10.39 3.26
CA TYR A 46 -9.29 9.01 3.03
C TYR A 46 -10.29 8.14 2.26
N ARG A 47 -11.39 8.72 1.76
CA ARG A 47 -12.23 8.05 0.76
C ARG A 47 -11.48 8.01 -0.56
N ARG A 48 -11.59 6.90 -1.30
CA ARG A 48 -10.84 6.64 -2.54
C ARG A 48 -10.70 7.86 -3.46
N ASP A 49 -11.82 8.41 -3.92
CA ASP A 49 -11.81 9.44 -4.96
C ASP A 49 -11.19 10.75 -4.44
N ARG A 50 -11.51 11.12 -3.19
CA ARG A 50 -10.91 12.27 -2.52
C ARG A 50 -9.42 12.11 -2.30
N LEU A 51 -8.98 10.94 -1.85
CA LEU A 51 -7.56 10.67 -1.64
C LEU A 51 -6.80 10.73 -2.97
N ALA A 52 -7.36 10.18 -4.04
CA ALA A 52 -6.76 10.25 -5.37
C ALA A 52 -6.62 11.71 -5.85
N GLU A 53 -7.66 12.54 -5.70
CA GLU A 53 -7.62 13.98 -6.02
C GLU A 53 -6.54 14.73 -5.21
N ILE A 54 -6.46 14.45 -3.91
CA ILE A 54 -5.51 15.11 -2.99
C ILE A 54 -4.07 14.73 -3.36
N LEU A 55 -3.81 13.44 -3.60
CA LEU A 55 -2.47 12.95 -3.98
C LEU A 55 -2.05 13.50 -5.35
N ALA A 56 -2.96 13.53 -6.32
CA ALA A 56 -2.68 14.10 -7.65
C ALA A 56 -2.26 15.58 -7.58
N LYS A 57 -2.91 16.38 -6.72
CA LYS A 57 -2.53 17.79 -6.46
C LYS A 57 -1.13 17.94 -5.85
N LYS A 58 -0.57 16.86 -5.29
CA LYS A 58 0.78 16.80 -4.73
C LYS A 58 1.78 16.10 -5.65
N GLY A 59 1.38 15.73 -6.87
CA GLY A 59 2.22 15.02 -7.83
C GLY A 59 2.46 13.55 -7.46
N ILE A 60 1.64 12.97 -6.57
CA ILE A 60 1.74 11.57 -6.15
C ILE A 60 0.65 10.78 -6.88
N ALA A 61 1.04 9.73 -7.59
CA ALA A 61 0.11 8.84 -8.25
C ALA A 61 -0.67 8.00 -7.22
N TYR A 62 -1.88 7.60 -7.59
CA TYR A 62 -2.72 6.72 -6.79
C TYR A 62 -3.13 5.49 -7.62
N LEU A 63 -2.93 4.31 -7.05
CA LEU A 63 -3.37 3.04 -7.63
C LEU A 63 -4.15 2.27 -6.56
N TRP A 64 -5.36 1.83 -6.88
CA TRP A 64 -6.11 0.95 -6.00
C TRP A 64 -5.97 -0.50 -6.46
N LEU A 65 -5.49 -1.36 -5.57
CA LEU A 65 -5.38 -2.82 -5.78
C LEU A 65 -6.16 -3.59 -4.71
N GLY A 66 -7.21 -3.01 -4.12
CA GLY A 66 -8.01 -3.68 -3.09
C GLY A 66 -8.79 -4.91 -3.58
N ASP A 67 -9.07 -4.98 -4.87
CA ASP A 67 -9.69 -6.13 -5.52
C ASP A 67 -8.77 -7.37 -5.54
N LEU A 68 -7.45 -7.16 -5.71
CA LEU A 68 -6.44 -8.22 -5.81
C LEU A 68 -5.62 -8.43 -4.52
N LEU A 69 -5.37 -7.37 -3.76
CA LEU A 69 -4.52 -7.38 -2.56
C LEU A 69 -5.28 -7.00 -1.29
N GLY A 70 -6.58 -6.73 -1.39
CA GLY A 70 -7.40 -6.41 -0.23
C GLY A 70 -7.66 -7.59 0.69
N GLY A 71 -7.69 -7.31 2.00
CA GLY A 71 -8.14 -8.22 3.05
C GLY A 71 -9.62 -8.60 2.94
N TYR A 72 -10.21 -9.06 4.05
CA TYR A 72 -11.60 -9.55 4.10
C TYR A 72 -11.86 -10.67 3.07
N ARG A 73 -11.13 -11.79 3.22
CA ARG A 73 -11.21 -12.95 2.33
C ARG A 73 -11.80 -14.14 3.06
N THR A 74 -12.79 -14.77 2.44
CA THR A 74 -13.34 -16.05 2.90
C THR A 74 -12.25 -17.10 2.94
N GLY A 75 -12.16 -17.86 4.03
CA GLY A 75 -11.10 -18.87 4.22
C GLY A 75 -9.73 -18.31 4.64
N GLY A 76 -9.63 -17.00 4.91
CA GLY A 76 -8.42 -16.36 5.43
C GLY A 76 -7.47 -15.83 4.34
N PHE A 77 -6.69 -14.80 4.70
CA PHE A 77 -5.82 -14.12 3.74
C PHE A 77 -4.67 -15.00 3.24
N GLU A 78 -4.10 -15.86 4.10
CA GLU A 78 -3.02 -16.78 3.71
C GLU A 78 -3.45 -17.80 2.65
N ASN A 79 -4.68 -18.30 2.72
CA ASN A 79 -5.21 -19.16 1.67
C ASN A 79 -5.47 -18.38 0.39
N TYR A 80 -5.94 -17.13 0.52
CA TYR A 80 -6.12 -16.25 -0.63
C TYR A 80 -4.79 -15.94 -1.35
N MET A 81 -3.66 -15.87 -0.63
CA MET A 81 -2.34 -15.65 -1.25
C MET A 81 -1.94 -16.71 -2.29
N LYS A 82 -2.54 -17.91 -2.23
CA LYS A 82 -2.27 -19.01 -3.16
C LYS A 82 -3.00 -18.85 -4.50
N THR A 83 -3.98 -17.94 -4.56
CA THR A 83 -4.83 -17.70 -5.75
C THR A 83 -4.10 -16.89 -6.83
N ASP A 84 -4.56 -17.02 -8.06
CA ASP A 84 -3.99 -16.27 -9.18
C ASP A 84 -4.32 -14.78 -9.12
N ASP A 85 -5.43 -14.39 -8.49
CA ASP A 85 -5.75 -12.98 -8.22
C ASP A 85 -4.66 -12.31 -7.38
N PHE A 86 -4.28 -12.97 -6.27
CA PHE A 86 -3.23 -12.44 -5.41
C PHE A 86 -1.90 -12.35 -6.16
N LYS A 87 -1.50 -13.41 -6.88
CA LYS A 87 -0.26 -13.41 -7.66
C LYS A 87 -0.25 -12.30 -8.71
N ARG A 88 -1.38 -12.03 -9.39
CA ARG A 88 -1.52 -10.91 -10.32
C ARG A 88 -1.37 -9.56 -9.63
N GLY A 89 -2.00 -9.38 -8.47
CA GLY A 89 -1.87 -8.17 -7.66
C GLY A 89 -0.42 -7.92 -7.21
N LEU A 90 0.25 -8.98 -6.72
CA LEU A 90 1.64 -8.91 -6.27
C LEU A 90 2.58 -8.58 -7.44
N LYS A 91 2.41 -9.24 -8.58
CA LYS A 91 3.17 -8.94 -9.80
C LYS A 91 3.01 -7.48 -10.21
N ARG A 92 1.77 -6.97 -10.24
CA ARG A 92 1.52 -5.56 -10.57
C ARG A 92 2.21 -4.61 -9.58
N LEU A 93 2.17 -4.91 -8.29
CA LEU A 93 2.85 -4.11 -7.27
C LEU A 93 4.37 -4.10 -7.46
N ILE A 94 4.97 -5.25 -7.80
CA ILE A 94 6.40 -5.39 -8.08
C ILE A 94 6.81 -4.58 -9.31
N GLU A 95 6.02 -4.62 -10.38
CA GLU A 95 6.25 -3.84 -11.61
C GLU A 95 6.26 -2.34 -11.30
N GLU A 96 5.31 -1.85 -10.49
CA GLU A 96 5.26 -0.45 -10.08
C GLU A 96 6.46 -0.06 -9.20
N ALA A 97 6.81 -0.91 -8.23
CA ALA A 97 7.93 -0.69 -7.31
C ALA A 97 9.30 -0.76 -8.01
N ALA A 98 9.39 -1.40 -9.18
CA ALA A 98 10.60 -1.42 -10.00
C ALA A 98 10.83 -0.10 -10.75
N ILE A 99 9.77 0.70 -10.97
CA ILE A 99 9.83 1.93 -11.79
C ILE A 99 9.89 3.18 -10.91
N ARG A 100 9.21 3.17 -9.76
CA ARG A 100 9.02 4.35 -8.91
C ARG A 100 8.90 4.02 -7.42
N ARG A 101 9.20 4.98 -6.55
CA ARG A 101 9.10 4.84 -5.09
C ARG A 101 7.66 4.63 -4.68
N THR A 102 7.33 3.39 -4.35
CA THR A 102 5.97 2.93 -4.12
C THR A 102 5.71 2.71 -2.64
N CYS A 103 4.58 3.21 -2.14
CA CYS A 103 4.09 3.01 -0.78
C CYS A 103 2.76 2.27 -0.78
N ILE A 104 2.67 1.12 -0.11
CA ILE A 104 1.41 0.43 0.13
C ILE A 104 0.70 1.00 1.37
N MET A 105 -0.59 1.28 1.22
CA MET A 105 -1.42 1.94 2.24
C MET A 105 -2.57 1.05 2.71
N CYS A 106 -2.81 1.00 4.03
CA CYS A 106 -4.03 0.45 4.64
C CYS A 106 -4.55 1.34 5.78
N LEU A 107 -5.62 0.93 6.46
CA LEU A 107 -6.17 1.63 7.62
C LEU A 107 -5.27 1.48 8.86
N GLU A 108 -4.98 0.24 9.27
CA GLU A 108 -4.34 -0.06 10.55
C GLU A 108 -2.95 0.59 10.61
N ARG A 109 -2.69 1.30 11.72
CA ARG A 109 -1.44 2.03 11.92
C ARG A 109 -0.23 1.08 11.88
N LYS A 110 -0.29 -0.01 12.63
CA LYS A 110 0.79 -1.00 12.74
C LYS A 110 0.57 -2.16 11.78
N GLN A 111 1.58 -2.47 10.98
CA GLN A 111 1.57 -3.55 10.00
C GLN A 111 1.22 -4.91 10.61
N ARG A 112 1.68 -5.22 11.82
CA ARG A 112 1.47 -6.52 12.49
C ARG A 112 0.01 -6.92 12.68
N TYR A 113 -0.90 -5.94 12.70
CA TYR A 113 -2.35 -6.13 12.88
C TYR A 113 -3.13 -6.04 11.57
N CYS A 114 -2.44 -5.90 10.45
CA CYS A 114 -3.03 -5.69 9.13
C CYS A 114 -2.67 -6.85 8.20
N HIS A 115 -3.47 -7.10 7.16
CA HIS A 115 -3.08 -8.02 6.09
C HIS A 115 -1.85 -7.54 5.31
N ARG A 116 -1.52 -6.24 5.41
CA ARG A 116 -0.28 -5.65 4.88
C ARG A 116 0.97 -6.44 5.26
N ARG A 117 1.01 -7.09 6.45
CA ARG A 117 2.15 -7.93 6.87
C ARG A 117 2.42 -9.10 5.94
N PHE A 118 1.38 -9.68 5.35
CA PHE A 118 1.50 -10.81 4.44
C PHE A 118 2.02 -10.36 3.08
N ILE A 119 1.56 -9.21 2.60
CA ILE A 119 2.06 -8.59 1.36
C ILE A 119 3.52 -8.15 1.52
N ALA A 120 3.86 -7.56 2.67
CA ALA A 120 5.24 -7.19 2.99
C ALA A 120 6.16 -8.43 2.95
N LYS A 121 5.77 -9.53 3.62
CA LYS A 121 6.53 -10.77 3.58
C LYS A 121 6.70 -11.30 2.15
N ALA A 122 5.63 -11.29 1.35
CA ALA A 122 5.71 -11.72 -0.04
C ALA A 122 6.64 -10.83 -0.90
N LEU A 123 6.69 -9.53 -0.63
CA LEU A 123 7.66 -8.63 -1.28
C LEU A 123 9.10 -8.90 -0.85
N GLU A 124 9.31 -9.22 0.43
CA GLU A 124 10.63 -9.60 0.96
C GLU A 124 11.14 -10.90 0.31
N GLU A 125 10.26 -11.88 0.11
CA GLU A 125 10.55 -13.12 -0.62
C GLU A 125 10.95 -12.85 -2.10
N GLU A 126 10.47 -11.76 -2.68
CA GLU A 126 10.82 -11.26 -4.03
C GLU A 126 12.06 -10.35 -4.03
N GLY A 127 12.73 -10.21 -2.88
CA GLY A 127 13.98 -9.47 -2.72
C GLY A 127 13.82 -7.96 -2.54
N PHE A 128 12.65 -7.49 -2.12
CA PHE A 128 12.44 -6.10 -1.71
C PHE A 128 12.72 -5.90 -0.22
N GLU A 129 13.30 -4.76 0.13
CA GLU A 129 13.31 -4.25 1.50
C GLU A 129 12.00 -3.49 1.75
N VAL A 130 11.22 -3.91 2.75
CA VAL A 130 9.95 -3.26 3.09
C VAL A 130 10.13 -2.36 4.33
N LEU A 131 9.83 -1.07 4.17
CA LEU A 131 10.05 -0.04 5.19
C LEU A 131 8.72 0.51 5.73
N GLU A 132 8.49 0.43 7.03
CA GLU A 132 7.30 1.03 7.66
C GLU A 132 7.51 2.52 7.96
N ILE A 133 6.57 3.35 7.50
CA ILE A 133 6.54 4.78 7.80
C ILE A 133 5.86 5.00 9.18
N PRO A 134 6.54 5.64 10.15
CA PRO A 134 6.08 5.78 11.54
C PRO A 134 4.86 6.70 11.74
#